data_AF-A0A093JJ20-F1
#
_entry.id   AF-A0A093JJ20-F1
#
_cell.length_a   1.000
_cell.length_b   1.000
_cell.length_c   1.000
_cell.angle_alpha   90.00
_cell.angle_beta   90.00
_cell.angle_gamma   90.00
#
_symmetry.space_group_name_H-M   'P 1'
#
loop_
_entity.id
_entity.type
_entity.pdbx_description
1 polymer ?
#
loop_
_entity_poly.entity_id
_entity_poly.type
_entity_poly.pdbx_seq_one_letter_code
_entity_poly.pdbx_strand_id
1 'polypeptide(L)' 'QGKFRLGIRNKLFTERVDKHCNKLPKEVVMAPSLSAVKKRLDNALRYMV' A
#
# COMPACT_ATOMS: atom_id res chain seq x y z
N GLN A 1 -15.18 12.39 -7.92
CA GLN A 1 -14.30 11.74 -8.93
C GLN A 1 -13.03 11.06 -8.39
N GLY A 2 -12.57 11.30 -7.14
CA GLY A 2 -11.32 10.69 -6.62
C GLY A 2 -11.40 9.21 -6.18
N LYS A 3 -12.58 8.72 -5.79
CA LYS A 3 -12.76 7.35 -5.25
C LYS A 3 -12.49 6.25 -6.30
N PHE A 4 -12.83 6.51 -7.56
CA PHE A 4 -12.63 5.57 -8.67
C PHE A 4 -11.14 5.34 -8.96
N ARG A 5 -10.35 6.41 -9.00
CA ARG A 5 -8.90 6.34 -9.25
C ARG A 5 -8.16 5.65 -8.10
N LEU A 6 -8.59 5.89 -6.86
CA LEU A 6 -8.03 5.24 -5.68
C LEU A 6 -8.37 3.74 -5.64
N GLY A 7 -9.61 3.38 -5.99
CA GLY A 7 -10.06 1.99 -6.07
C GLY A 7 -9.31 1.18 -7.12
N ILE A 8 -9.07 1.76 -8.30
CA ILE A 8 -8.28 1.10 -9.37
C ILE A 8 -6.84 0.89 -8.94
N ARG A 9 -6.19 1.89 -8.32
CA ARG A 9 -4.82 1.76 -7.84
C ARG A 9 -4.70 0.69 -6.77
N ASN A 10 -5.64 0.64 -5.83
CA ASN A 10 -5.65 -0.40 -4.80
C ASN A 10 -5.85 -1.79 -5.39
N LYS A 11 -6.78 -1.97 -6.34
CA LYS A 11 -7.02 -3.26 -7.00
C LYS A 11 -5.78 -3.76 -7.75
N LEU A 12 -5.12 -2.88 -8.52
CA LEU A 12 -3.87 -3.21 -9.22
C LEU A 12 -2.72 -3.51 -8.26
N PHE A 13 -2.66 -2.84 -7.11
CA PHE A 13 -1.65 -3.11 -6.09
C PHE A 13 -1.88 -4.49 -5.48
N THR A 14 -3.12 -4.82 -5.12
CA THR A 14 -3.50 -6.13 -4.60
C THR A 14 -3.25 -7.24 -5.62
N GLU A 15 -3.63 -7.08 -6.90
CA GLU A 15 -3.41 -8.10 -7.93
C GLU A 15 -1.91 -8.31 -8.25
N ARG A 16 -1.11 -7.24 -8.30
CA ARG A 16 0.35 -7.36 -8.52
C ARG A 16 1.06 -8.00 -7.34
N VAL A 17 0.65 -7.63 -6.13
CA VAL A 17 1.15 -8.22 -4.89
C VAL A 17 0.76 -9.69 -4.86
N ASP A 18 -0.52 -10.04 -5.02
CA ASP A 18 -1.02 -11.42 -4.98
C ASP A 18 -0.32 -12.34 -5.99
N LYS A 19 -0.17 -11.88 -7.25
CA LYS A 19 0.50 -12.65 -8.31
C LYS A 19 1.97 -12.96 -8.02
N HIS A 20 2.64 -12.12 -7.22
CA HIS A 20 4.03 -12.34 -6.79
C HIS A 20 4.14 -12.94 -5.38
N CYS A 21 3.07 -12.89 -4.59
CA CYS A 21 3.03 -13.30 -3.19
C CYS A 21 2.44 -14.69 -2.95
N ASN A 22 2.02 -15.43 -3.98
CA ASN A 22 1.64 -16.84 -3.82
C ASN A 22 2.75 -17.73 -3.21
N LYS A 23 3.98 -17.23 -3.09
CA LYS A 23 5.11 -17.90 -2.44
C LYS A 23 5.60 -17.22 -1.15
N LEU A 24 5.12 -16.02 -0.81
CA LEU A 24 5.59 -15.26 0.35
C LEU A 24 4.43 -15.04 1.34
N PRO A 25 4.64 -15.25 2.65
CA PRO A 25 3.61 -15.01 3.63
C PRO A 25 3.10 -13.57 3.52
N LYS A 26 1.77 -13.37 3.49
CA LYS A 26 1.12 -12.05 3.43
C LYS A 26 1.69 -11.08 4.47
N GLU A 27 2.05 -11.60 5.64
CA GLU A 27 2.64 -10.83 6.74
C GLU A 27 4.00 -10.21 6.36
N VAL A 28 4.84 -10.94 5.63
CA VAL A 28 6.15 -10.49 5.15
C VAL A 28 6.03 -9.42 4.08
N VAL A 29 4.92 -9.37 3.36
CA VAL A 29 4.68 -8.36 2.31
C VAL A 29 3.94 -7.16 2.88
N MET A 30 3.03 -7.39 3.82
CA MET A 30 2.30 -6.35 4.54
C MET A 30 3.19 -5.60 5.53
N ALA A 31 4.09 -6.24 6.28
CA ALA A 31 4.91 -5.54 7.26
C ALA A 31 5.84 -4.44 6.63
N PRO A 32 6.57 -4.70 5.52
CA PRO A 32 7.37 -3.69 4.85
C PRO A 32 6.51 -2.63 4.16
N SER A 33 5.42 -3.03 3.50
CA SER A 33 4.54 -2.09 2.81
C SER A 33 3.75 -1.20 3.78
N LEU A 34 3.28 -1.75 4.90
CA LEU A 34 2.60 -1.02 5.97
C LEU A 34 3.57 -0.06 6.68
N SER A 35 4.81 -0.49 6.94
CA SER A 35 5.86 0.39 7.48
C SER A 35 6.18 1.54 6.53
N ALA A 36 6.31 1.27 5.23
CA ALA A 36 6.51 2.30 4.21
C ALA A 36 5.31 3.24 4.09
N VAL A 37 4.08 2.72 4.19
CA VAL A 37 2.85 3.54 4.17
C VAL A 37 2.77 4.42 5.41
N LYS A 38 3.06 3.89 6.61
CA LYS A 38 3.11 4.68 7.85
C LYS A 38 4.15 5.79 7.77
N LYS A 39 5.38 5.50 7.33
CA LYS A 39 6.42 6.53 7.12
C LYS A 39 5.99 7.62 6.15
N ARG A 40 5.32 7.25 5.06
CA ARG A 40 4.81 8.24 4.09
C ARG A 40 3.67 9.07 4.69
N LEU A 41 2.82 8.47 5.52
CA LEU A 41 1.76 9.16 6.24
C LEU A 41 2.32 10.15 7.26
N ASP A 42 3.24 9.70 8.13
CA ASP A 42 3.90 10.54 9.14
C ASP A 42 4.63 11.71 8.48
N ASN A 43 5.33 11.45 7.37
CA ASN A 43 5.99 12.50 6.61
C ASN A 43 4.98 13.51 6.04
N ALA A 44 3.88 13.03 5.44
CA ALA A 44 2.85 13.92 4.90
C ALA A 44 2.17 14.76 5.99
N LEU A 45 1.90 14.17 7.15
CA LEU A 45 1.32 14.87 8.30
C LEU A 45 2.27 15.93 8.85
N ARG A 46 3.59 15.67 8.84
CA ARG A 46 4.61 16.66 9.25
C ARG A 46 4.66 17.89 8.35
N TYR A 47 4.18 17.80 7.10
CA TYR A 47 4.08 18.93 6.18
C TYR A 47 2.70 19.63 6.20
N MET A 48 1.72 19.08 6.93
CA MET A 48 0.40 19.70 7.12
C MET A 48 0.26 20.45 8.45
N VAL A 49 1.28 20.39 9.32
CA VAL A 49 1.43 21.16 10.56
C VAL A 49 2.41 22.28 10.32
#